data_AF-A0A6C1NYR0-F1
#
_entry.id   AF-A0A6C1NYR0-F1
#
_cell.length_a   1.000
_cell.length_b   1.000
_cell.length_c   1.000
_cell.angle_alpha   90.00
_cell.angle_beta   90.00
_cell.angle_gamma   90.00
#
_symmetry.space_group_name_H-M   'P 1'
#
loop_
_entity.id
_entity.type
_entity.pdbx_description
1 polymer ?
#
loop_
_entity_poly.entity_id
_entity_poly.type
_entity_poly.pdbx_seq_one_letter_code
_entity_poly.pdbx_strand_id
1 'polypeptide(L)' 'MHADIPVNAFRETGNRAELDLGISANDHDMAEIRFTSAKTPRTIRLNQQELTFTSANGVTSVICPAPKQNTTLQIVF' A
#
# COMPACT_ATOMS: atom_id res chain seq x y z
N MET A 1 15.67 -9.57 -0.69
CA MET A 1 15.65 -8.36 -1.54
C MET A 1 14.36 -7.62 -1.21
N HIS A 2 14.41 -6.32 -0.89
CA HIS A 2 13.21 -5.49 -0.85
C HIS A 2 12.97 -4.98 -2.29
N ALA A 3 11.76 -5.13 -2.79
CA ALA A 3 11.37 -4.61 -4.10
C ALA A 3 10.63 -3.29 -3.91
N ASP A 4 11.15 -2.21 -4.51
CA ASP A 4 10.42 -0.95 -4.60
C ASP A 4 9.28 -1.11 -5.62
N ILE A 5 8.03 -0.95 -5.16
CA ILE A 5 6.86 -1.00 -6.05
C ILE A 5 6.62 0.41 -6.62
N PRO A 6 6.68 0.61 -7.95
CA PRO A 6 6.34 1.89 -8.54
C PRO A 6 4.84 2.21 -8.34
N VAL A 7 4.55 3.42 -7.88
CA VAL A 7 3.17 3.93 -7.77
C VAL A 7 2.79 4.59 -9.09
N ASN A 8 1.80 4.03 -9.79
CA ASN A 8 1.32 4.56 -11.08
C ASN A 8 0.43 5.79 -10.89
N ALA A 9 -0.43 5.75 -9.87
CA ALA A 9 -1.34 6.84 -9.55
C ALA A 9 -1.60 6.90 -8.05
N PHE A 10 -1.69 8.12 -7.52
CA PHE A 10 -2.12 8.40 -6.16
C PHE A 10 -3.36 9.30 -6.21
N ARG A 11 -4.40 8.95 -5.45
CA ARG A 11 -5.61 9.75 -5.30
C ARG A 11 -5.99 9.84 -3.84
N GLU A 12 -6.11 11.04 -3.30
CA GLU A 12 -6.63 11.29 -1.96
C GLU A 12 -7.99 11.98 -2.05
N THR A 13 -8.97 11.51 -1.28
CA THR A 13 -10.30 12.12 -1.18
C THR A 13 -10.77 12.07 0.27
N GLY A 14 -10.66 13.20 0.96
CA GLY A 14 -11.13 13.39 2.33
C GLY A 14 -10.39 12.49 3.35
N ASN A 15 -11.01 11.36 3.66
CA ASN A 15 -10.49 10.38 4.64
C ASN A 15 -9.91 9.10 4.00
N ARG A 16 -9.77 9.09 2.67
CA ARG A 16 -9.31 7.92 1.93
C ARG A 16 -8.21 8.30 0.95
N ALA A 17 -7.20 7.45 0.85
CA ALA A 17 -6.22 7.48 -0.21
C ALA A 17 -6.24 6.16 -0.99
N GLU A 18 -5.98 6.23 -2.29
CA GLU A 18 -5.86 5.09 -3.19
C GLU A 18 -4.55 5.18 -3.94
N LEU A 19 -3.78 4.10 -3.91
CA LEU A 19 -2.55 3.94 -4.66
C LEU A 19 -2.78 2.83 -5.68
N ASP A 20 -2.63 3.18 -6.96
CA ASP A 20 -2.48 2.20 -8.02
C ASP A 20 -1.03 1.72 -8.01
N LEU A 21 -0.85 0.49 -7.53
CA LEU A 21 0.44 -0.14 -7.47
C LEU A 21 0.70 -0.70 -8.86
N GLY A 22 1.65 -0.11 -9.58
CA GLY A 22 2.01 -0.57 -10.91
C GLY A 22 2.47 -2.01 -10.90
N ILE A 23 2.46 -2.63 -12.08
CA ILE A 23 2.82 -4.04 -12.30
C ILE A 23 4.12 -4.36 -11.54
N SER A 24 4.03 -5.08 -10.42
CA SER A 24 5.20 -5.67 -9.78
C SER A 24 5.36 -7.10 -10.28
N ALA A 25 5.67 -7.24 -11.56
CA ALA A 25 6.09 -8.51 -12.14
C ALA A 25 7.57 -8.71 -11.79
N ASN A 26 7.84 -9.19 -10.58
CA ASN A 26 9.09 -9.85 -10.23
C ASN A 26 8.70 -11.02 -9.29
N ASP A 27 9.42 -12.13 -9.38
CA ASP A 27 9.21 -13.44 -8.71
C ASP A 27 9.23 -13.41 -7.16
N HIS A 28 8.73 -12.34 -6.53
CA HIS A 28 8.64 -12.19 -5.09
C HIS A 28 7.24 -12.57 -4.62
N ASP A 29 7.16 -13.47 -3.63
CA ASP A 29 5.89 -13.85 -3.00
C ASP A 29 5.28 -12.70 -2.18
N MET A 30 6.12 -11.78 -1.68
CA MET A 30 5.71 -10.69 -0.79
C MET A 30 6.39 -9.37 -1.16
N ALA A 31 5.70 -8.27 -0.87
CA ALA A 31 6.22 -6.92 -0.97
C ALA A 31 5.95 -6.13 0.31
N GLU A 32 6.81 -5.17 0.59
CA GLU A 32 6.60 -4.19 1.64
C GLU A 32 6.29 -2.83 1.02
N ILE A 33 5.15 -2.26 1.38
CA ILE A 33 4.74 -0.92 0.97
C ILE A 33 4.94 0.01 2.16
N ARG A 34 5.75 1.05 1.95
CA ARG A 34 5.99 2.09 2.95
C ARG A 34 5.48 3.43 2.44
N PHE A 35 4.75 4.14 3.28
CA PHE A 35 4.30 5.49 2.98
C PHE A 35 4.28 6.37 4.22
N THR A 36 4.49 7.67 4.02
CA THR A 36 4.40 8.67 5.06
C THR A 36 3.03 9.31 5.02
N SER A 37 2.40 9.50 6.18
CA SER A 37 1.10 10.16 6.28
C SER A 37 1.04 11.02 7.55
N ALA A 38 0.39 12.18 7.44
CA ALA A 38 0.08 13.03 8.59
C ALA A 38 -1.00 12.45 9.51
N LYS A 39 -1.81 11.52 8.99
CA LYS A 39 -2.86 10.82 9.74
C LYS A 39 -2.53 9.35 9.86
N THR A 40 -2.77 8.77 11.04
CA THR A 40 -2.64 7.33 11.25
C THR A 40 -3.73 6.59 10.47
N PRO A 41 -3.39 5.64 9.59
CA PRO A 41 -4.38 4.80 8.93
C PRO A 41 -5.19 4.00 9.98
N ARG A 42 -6.49 3.88 9.76
CA ARG A 42 -7.37 2.96 10.49
C ARG A 42 -7.46 1.61 9.80
N THR A 43 -7.44 1.63 8.47
CA THR A 43 -7.60 0.42 7.65
C THR A 43 -6.79 0.55 6.37
N ILE A 44 -6.12 -0.53 5.98
CA ILE A 44 -5.43 -0.63 4.70
C ILE A 44 -5.92 -1.89 3.99
N ARG A 45 -6.29 -1.77 2.72
CA ARG A 45 -6.79 -2.87 1.92
C ARG A 45 -6.04 -3.00 0.61
N LEU A 46 -5.76 -4.22 0.20
CA LEU A 46 -5.23 -4.54 -1.12
C LEU A 46 -6.27 -5.39 -1.84
N ASN A 47 -6.80 -4.90 -2.97
CA ASN A 47 -7.86 -5.60 -3.72
C ASN A 47 -9.02 -6.09 -2.83
N GLN A 48 -9.48 -5.21 -1.92
CA GLN A 48 -10.54 -5.47 -0.93
C GLN A 48 -10.17 -6.37 0.27
N GLN A 49 -8.96 -6.94 0.31
CA GLN A 49 -8.47 -7.67 1.48
C GLN A 49 -7.83 -6.72 2.48
N GLU A 50 -8.26 -6.76 3.73
CA GLU A 50 -7.64 -5.99 4.81
C GLU A 50 -6.25 -6.54 5.15
N LEU A 51 -5.29 -5.62 5.29
CA LEU A 51 -3.90 -5.91 5.58
C LEU A 51 -3.55 -5.43 6.98
N THR A 52 -2.68 -6.19 7.65
CA THR A 52 -2.03 -5.72 8.87
C THR A 52 -0.94 -4.72 8.51
N PHE A 53 -0.81 -3.68 9.32
CA PHE A 53 0.17 -2.63 9.13
C PHE A 53 0.73 -2.16 10.46
N THR A 54 1.94 -1.61 10.41
CA THR A 54 2.56 -0.93 11.54
C THR A 54 2.74 0.53 11.19
N SER A 55 2.40 1.42 12.13
CA SER A 55 2.56 2.86 11.96
C SER A 55 3.37 3.41 13.13
N ALA A 56 4.51 4.03 12.82
CA ALA A 56 5.38 4.65 13.80
C ALA A 56 6.00 5.92 13.22
N ASN A 57 6.04 6.99 14.01
CA ASN A 57 6.65 8.27 13.63
C ASN A 57 6.15 8.84 12.28
N GLY A 58 4.86 8.66 11.97
CA GLY A 58 4.24 9.14 10.72
C GLY A 58 4.56 8.29 9.48
N VAL A 59 5.30 7.19 9.64
CA VAL A 59 5.56 6.21 8.58
C VAL A 59 4.73 4.96 8.84
N THR A 60 3.99 4.52 7.82
CA THR A 60 3.26 3.25 7.84
C THR A 60 3.94 2.25 6.91
N SER A 61 4.14 1.03 7.43
CA SER A 61 4.63 -0.14 6.69
C SER A 61 3.55 -1.21 6.60
N VAL A 62 3.42 -1.81 5.43
CA VAL A 62 2.45 -2.86 5.14
C VAL A 62 3.16 -3.99 4.42
N ILE A 63 3.04 -5.22 4.92
CA ILE A 63 3.54 -6.40 4.24
C ILE A 63 2.35 -7.08 3.58
N CYS A 64 2.43 -7.29 2.28
CA CYS A 64 1.37 -7.93 1.51
C CYS A 64 1.93 -8.86 0.43
N PRO A 65 1.11 -9.74 -0.14
CA PRO A 65 1.50 -10.45 -1.36
C PRO A 65 1.91 -9.44 -2.43
N ALA A 66 2.92 -9.79 -3.25
CA ALA A 66 3.37 -8.88 -4.29
C ALA A 66 2.18 -8.47 -5.20
N PRO A 67 1.94 -7.15 -5.39
CA PRO A 67 0.82 -6.67 -6.17
C PRO A 67 0.94 -7.15 -7.62
N LYS A 68 -0.11 -7.78 -8.13
CA LYS A 68 -0.20 -8.24 -9.52
C LYS A 68 -0.75 -7.11 -10.39
N GLN A 69 -0.92 -7.35 -11.69
CA GLN A 69 -1.61 -6.41 -12.57
C GLN A 69 -2.95 -5.95 -11.97
N ASN A 70 -3.22 -4.64 -12.03
CA ASN A 70 -4.42 -3.99 -11.53
C ASN A 70 -4.63 -4.11 -10.01
N THR A 71 -3.55 -4.03 -9.23
CA THR A 71 -3.66 -4.03 -7.77
C THR A 71 -3.82 -2.61 -7.22
N THR A 72 -4.93 -2.37 -6.54
CA THR A 72 -5.18 -1.10 -5.84
C THR A 72 -5.02 -1.27 -4.34
N LEU A 73 -4.21 -0.40 -3.74
CA LEU A 73 -4.11 -0.23 -2.30
C LEU A 73 -5.04 0.91 -1.87
N GLN A 74 -5.90 0.64 -0.92
CA GLN A 74 -6.83 1.61 -0.35
C GLN A 74 -6.45 1.84 1.12
N ILE A 75 -6.33 3.10 1.50
CA ILE A 75 -5.96 3.52 2.84
C ILE A 75 -7.11 4.38 3.36
N VAL A 76 -7.60 4.08 4.55
CA VAL A 76 -8.63 4.86 5.25
C VAL A 76 -8.01 5.40 6.53
N PHE A 77 -8.12 6.71 6.76
CA PHE A 77 -7.59 7.39 7.96
C PHE A 77 -8.67 7.62 9.04
#